data_AF-A0A3N5SXM2-F1
#
_entry.id   AF-A0A3N5SXM2-F1
#
_cell.length_a   1.000
_cell.length_b   1.000
_cell.length_c   1.000
_cell.angle_alpha   90.00
_cell.angle_beta   90.00
_cell.angle_gamma   90.00
#
_symmetry.space_group_name_H-M   'P 1'
#
loop_
_entity.id
_entity.type
_entity.pdbx_description
1 polymer ?
#
loop_
_entity_poly.entity_id
_entity_poly.type
_entity_poly.pdbx_seq_one_letter_code
_entity_poly.pdbx_strand_id
1 'polypeptide(L)'
;MRDTLFERYQGLQAYVGWTEDDARRLASAGPVLAAFFTDVVEDFYAEIDRHEETRHVLTGGASQQERLKRSLLGWLHELFGGRYDVAYVERRWRVGHRHFEIGLDQAFTNAAASRLKRRLAETVDRVFPGDSAAGRAIKVSLELIIDLDLAIIQDAYQTEFVRLREETERAARLAETQQIQEALAISEQALRAVLQAAPCMIVILNREGTIRYFSPYAEELTGYAAEELLGADYFSHFITSAELAAAIRAELAQTLAGTPTVGFTNPIRGRDGVQRWMVWNTQRIADYQQEPAVLAVGQDITALRQAQNRVVQNERLAAIGEMMAGLAHESRNALQRSQACLEMLALEITDRPQALRLVDRIQNAQDSLHQLYEEVRDYAAPIRLELGEHNLRRIMEDTWDNLLVERQGRIASLVFESSPGIPKARVDARAIEQVFRNILENALTASADPVEIRVRTSETAFDSRASLAVSIGDNGPGLDAETRTRIFEPFFTTKTKGTGLGMAIAKRLVEAHGGSISLDASAARGAEIVVIVPRDGPLEARS
;
A
#
# COMPACT_ATOMS: atom_id res chain seq x y z
N MET A 1 50.86 1.87 31.00
CA MET A 1 50.69 0.54 31.63
C MET A 1 51.92 0.13 32.42
N ARG A 2 53.13 0.10 31.83
CA ARG A 2 54.36 -0.33 32.53
C ARG A 2 54.75 0.60 33.69
N ASP A 3 54.81 1.91 33.43
CA ASP A 3 55.20 2.88 34.46
C ASP A 3 54.11 3.01 35.55
N THR A 4 52.84 3.01 35.16
CA THR A 4 51.69 3.05 36.08
C THR A 4 51.57 1.84 36.99
N LEU A 5 51.94 0.64 36.51
CA LEU A 5 51.93 -0.59 37.31
C LEU A 5 53.06 -0.57 38.34
N PHE A 6 54.24 -0.09 37.94
CA PHE A 6 55.39 0.02 38.84
C PHE A 6 55.19 1.11 39.91
N GLU A 7 54.61 2.26 39.55
CA GLU A 7 54.22 3.30 40.52
C GLU A 7 53.24 2.75 41.56
N ARG A 8 52.25 1.96 41.13
CA ARG A 8 51.30 1.31 42.03
C ARG A 8 52.00 0.28 42.95
N TYR A 9 52.95 -0.48 42.43
CA TYR A 9 53.77 -1.39 43.23
C TYR A 9 54.61 -0.65 44.28
N GLN A 10 55.23 0.48 43.92
CA GLN A 10 55.94 1.32 44.88
C GLN A 10 55.01 1.90 45.97
N GLY A 11 53.79 2.28 45.59
CA GLY A 11 52.75 2.67 46.55
C GLY A 11 52.39 1.55 47.52
N LEU A 12 52.26 0.31 47.02
CA LEU A 12 52.03 -0.87 47.87
C LEU A 12 53.22 -1.17 48.78
N GLN A 13 54.46 -1.06 48.27
CA GLN A 13 55.67 -1.19 49.07
C GLN A 13 55.70 -0.21 50.24
N ALA A 14 55.38 1.07 49.98
CA ALA A 14 55.29 2.09 51.02
C ALA A 14 54.19 1.79 52.04
N TYR A 15 53.04 1.28 51.59
CA TYR A 15 51.91 0.93 52.47
C TYR A 15 52.23 -0.22 53.43
N VAL A 16 52.90 -1.28 52.94
CA VAL A 16 53.24 -2.46 53.76
C VAL A 16 54.55 -2.29 54.54
N GLY A 17 55.24 -1.15 54.37
CA GLY A 17 56.50 -0.86 55.04
C GLY A 17 57.70 -1.64 54.48
N TRP A 18 57.67 -2.02 53.19
CA TRP A 18 58.77 -2.68 52.51
C TRP A 18 59.94 -1.71 52.28
N THR A 19 61.14 -2.10 52.69
CA THR A 19 62.35 -1.28 52.61
C THR A 19 63.48 -1.95 51.83
N GLU A 20 64.53 -1.19 51.49
CA GLU A 20 65.75 -1.78 50.92
C GLU A 20 66.44 -2.75 51.88
N ASP A 21 66.26 -2.60 53.21
CA ASP A 21 66.79 -3.56 54.17
C ASP A 21 66.11 -4.91 54.04
N ASP A 22 64.81 -4.94 53.78
CA ASP A 22 64.08 -6.18 53.50
C ASP A 22 64.61 -6.85 52.22
N ALA A 23 64.85 -6.05 51.17
CA ALA A 23 65.47 -6.53 49.93
C ALA A 23 66.85 -7.15 50.17
N ARG A 24 67.70 -6.49 50.97
CA ARG A 24 69.04 -6.98 51.34
C ARG A 24 68.98 -8.26 52.20
N ARG A 25 68.04 -8.36 53.14
CA ARG A 25 67.84 -9.56 53.97
C ARG A 25 67.45 -10.77 53.12
N LEU A 26 66.52 -10.61 52.18
CA LEU A 26 66.17 -11.71 51.27
C LEU A 26 67.33 -12.07 50.33
N ALA A 27 68.03 -11.08 49.77
CA ALA A 27 69.19 -11.31 48.91
C ALA A 27 70.31 -12.10 49.60
N SER A 28 70.59 -11.79 50.87
CA SER A 28 71.60 -12.47 51.66
C SER A 28 71.18 -13.88 52.12
N ALA A 29 69.89 -14.09 52.38
CA ALA A 29 69.34 -15.41 52.75
C ALA A 29 69.20 -16.35 51.55
N GLY A 30 69.02 -15.80 50.34
CA GLY A 30 68.79 -16.53 49.09
C GLY A 30 69.76 -17.68 48.81
N PRO A 31 71.09 -17.48 48.82
CA PRO A 31 72.05 -18.54 48.55
C PRO A 31 71.98 -19.72 49.53
N VAL A 32 71.62 -19.45 50.80
CA VAL A 32 71.52 -20.47 51.84
C VAL A 32 70.20 -21.24 51.72
N LEU A 33 69.11 -20.53 51.43
CA LEU A 33 67.78 -21.12 51.27
C LEU A 33 67.61 -21.83 49.91
N ALA A 34 68.42 -21.49 48.91
CA ALA A 34 68.35 -22.07 47.56
C ALA A 34 68.47 -23.60 47.54
N ALA A 35 69.22 -24.18 48.48
CA ALA A 35 69.35 -25.63 48.63
C ALA A 35 68.01 -26.35 48.91
N PHE A 36 67.01 -25.61 49.41
CA PHE A 36 65.69 -26.13 49.79
C PHE A 36 64.58 -25.73 48.81
N PHE A 37 64.84 -24.88 47.81
CA PHE A 37 63.79 -24.41 46.89
C PHE A 37 63.17 -25.54 46.08
N THR A 38 63.96 -26.54 45.68
CA THR A 38 63.43 -27.73 44.99
C THR A 38 62.41 -28.46 45.87
N ASP A 39 62.71 -28.65 47.17
CA ASP A 39 61.80 -29.30 48.11
C ASP A 39 60.51 -28.49 48.32
N VAL A 40 60.60 -27.16 48.33
CA VAL A 40 59.44 -26.26 48.43
C VAL A 40 58.54 -26.40 47.20
N VAL A 41 59.13 -26.45 46.01
CA VAL A 41 58.39 -26.61 44.74
C VAL A 41 57.74 -27.99 44.65
N GLU A 42 58.44 -29.05 45.03
CA GLU A 42 57.87 -30.41 45.05
C GLU A 42 56.71 -30.52 46.05
N ASP A 43 56.84 -29.98 47.27
CA ASP A 43 55.74 -29.94 48.24
C ASP A 43 54.51 -29.18 47.70
N PHE A 44 54.75 -28.06 47.02
CA PHE A 44 53.69 -27.25 46.44
C PHE A 44 52.89 -28.02 45.38
N TYR A 45 53.57 -28.64 44.41
CA TYR A 45 52.89 -29.40 43.35
C TYR A 45 52.30 -30.72 43.84
N ALA A 46 52.89 -31.36 44.85
CA ALA A 46 52.33 -32.56 45.46
C ALA A 46 50.96 -32.31 46.10
N GLU A 47 50.71 -31.11 46.62
CA GLU A 47 49.39 -30.75 47.16
C GLU A 47 48.41 -30.32 46.06
N ILE A 48 48.87 -29.57 45.06
CA ILE A 48 48.01 -29.17 43.94
C ILE A 48 47.42 -30.39 43.22
N ASP A 49 48.18 -31.48 43.15
CA ASP A 49 47.71 -32.73 42.55
C ASP A 49 46.70 -33.50 43.42
N ARG A 50 46.54 -33.13 44.70
CA ARG A 50 45.52 -33.71 45.60
C ARG A 50 44.14 -33.04 45.46
N HIS A 51 44.07 -31.85 44.87
CA HIS A 51 42.82 -31.10 44.72
C HIS A 51 42.27 -31.20 43.29
N GLU A 52 41.03 -31.66 43.16
CA GLU A 52 40.35 -31.91 41.88
C GLU A 52 40.12 -30.61 41.08
N GLU A 53 39.78 -29.52 41.75
CA GLU A 53 39.57 -28.19 41.15
C GLU A 53 40.86 -27.51 40.67
N THR A 54 42.05 -27.97 41.03
CA THR A 54 43.31 -27.45 40.45
C THR A 54 43.88 -28.37 39.36
N ARG A 55 43.38 -29.60 39.26
CA ARG A 55 43.76 -30.57 38.22
C ARG A 55 43.23 -30.20 36.83
N HIS A 56 42.04 -29.60 36.75
CA HIS A 56 41.44 -29.23 35.46
C HIS A 56 42.21 -28.14 34.68
N VAL A 57 43.08 -27.38 35.36
CA VAL A 57 43.96 -26.36 34.76
C VAL A 57 45.30 -26.97 34.29
N LEU A 58 45.66 -28.15 34.79
CA LEU A 58 46.92 -28.86 34.51
C LEU A 58 46.72 -30.01 33.49
N THR A 59 46.21 -29.68 32.30
CA THR A 59 45.76 -30.67 31.28
C THR A 59 46.88 -31.32 30.45
N GLY A 60 48.12 -30.81 30.53
CA GLY A 60 49.26 -31.22 29.69
C GLY A 60 50.15 -32.32 30.27
N GLY A 61 49.71 -33.00 31.34
CA GLY A 61 50.41 -34.12 31.97
C GLY A 61 51.78 -33.77 32.57
N ALA A 62 52.60 -34.80 32.82
CA ALA A 62 53.88 -34.68 33.53
C ALA A 62 54.86 -33.66 32.88
N SER A 63 54.83 -33.52 31.55
CA SER A 63 55.69 -32.59 30.82
C SER A 63 55.34 -31.11 31.07
N GLN A 64 54.05 -30.79 31.27
CA GLN A 64 53.62 -29.44 31.60
C GLN A 64 53.92 -29.12 33.06
N GLN A 65 53.69 -30.08 33.96
CA GLN A 65 53.99 -29.94 35.38
C GLN A 65 55.48 -29.65 35.61
N GLU A 66 56.39 -30.32 34.90
CA GLU A 66 57.82 -30.04 35.04
C GLU A 66 58.26 -28.67 34.51
N ARG A 67 57.58 -28.14 33.48
CA ARG A 67 57.78 -26.75 33.05
C ARG A 67 57.31 -25.76 34.12
N LEU A 68 56.16 -26.03 34.74
CA LEU A 68 55.59 -25.16 35.77
C LEU A 68 56.42 -25.19 37.06
N LYS A 69 56.91 -26.36 37.48
CA LYS A 69 57.91 -26.50 38.55
C LYS A 69 59.15 -25.67 38.28
N ARG A 70 59.70 -25.72 37.06
CA ARG A 70 60.84 -24.89 36.66
C ARG A 70 60.53 -23.38 36.72
N SER A 71 59.32 -22.98 36.31
CA SER A 71 58.87 -21.59 36.41
C SER A 71 58.72 -21.12 37.85
N LEU A 72 58.15 -21.95 38.74
CA LEU A 72 58.02 -21.64 40.16
C LEU A 72 59.38 -21.60 40.86
N LEU A 73 60.30 -22.49 40.48
CA LEU A 73 61.68 -22.45 40.97
C LEU A 73 62.38 -21.15 40.54
N GLY A 74 62.20 -20.73 39.28
CA GLY A 74 62.66 -19.43 38.81
C GLY A 74 62.03 -18.26 39.56
N TRP A 75 60.73 -18.34 39.85
CA TRP A 75 60.01 -17.35 40.67
C TRP A 75 60.62 -17.23 42.07
N LEU A 76 60.95 -18.34 42.73
CA LEU A 76 61.63 -18.37 44.03
C LEU A 76 63.03 -17.75 43.95
N HIS A 77 63.83 -18.08 42.95
CA HIS A 77 65.14 -17.46 42.79
C HIS A 77 65.06 -15.94 42.58
N GLU A 78 64.06 -15.47 41.84
CA GLU A 78 63.81 -14.02 41.69
C GLU A 78 63.33 -13.38 42.99
N LEU A 79 62.48 -14.07 43.77
CA LEU A 79 61.97 -13.61 45.06
C LEU A 79 63.09 -13.32 46.06
N PHE A 80 64.17 -14.12 46.02
CA PHE A 80 65.36 -13.92 46.86
C PHE A 80 66.50 -13.21 46.09
N GLY A 81 66.25 -12.66 44.91
CA GLY A 81 67.27 -12.03 44.07
C GLY A 81 67.64 -10.59 44.48
N GLY A 82 66.85 -9.96 45.35
CA GLY A 82 67.12 -8.60 45.88
C GLY A 82 66.84 -7.45 44.91
N ARG A 83 66.34 -7.74 43.69
CA ARG A 83 66.06 -6.74 42.65
C ARG A 83 64.58 -6.76 42.26
N TYR A 84 63.85 -5.75 42.74
CA TYR A 84 62.39 -5.61 42.56
C TYR A 84 62.07 -4.39 41.69
N ASP A 85 62.54 -4.42 40.44
CA ASP A 85 62.36 -3.33 39.46
C ASP A 85 61.10 -3.52 38.59
N VAL A 86 60.90 -2.62 37.62
CA VAL A 86 59.77 -2.68 36.67
C VAL A 86 59.66 -4.07 36.02
N ALA A 87 60.79 -4.67 35.64
CA ALA A 87 60.80 -5.97 34.99
C ALA A 87 60.36 -7.09 35.94
N TYR A 88 60.70 -7.02 37.23
CA TYR A 88 60.19 -7.93 38.25
C TYR A 88 58.66 -7.85 38.34
N VAL A 89 58.11 -6.65 38.49
CA VAL A 89 56.66 -6.42 38.62
C VAL A 89 55.90 -6.88 37.38
N GLU A 90 56.41 -6.60 36.18
CA GLU A 90 55.82 -7.08 34.93
C GLU A 90 55.74 -8.61 34.85
N ARG A 91 56.78 -9.31 35.34
CA ARG A 91 56.76 -10.78 35.37
C ARG A 91 55.68 -11.28 36.34
N ARG A 92 55.53 -10.68 37.52
CA ARG A 92 54.48 -11.04 38.49
C ARG A 92 53.07 -10.77 37.95
N TRP A 93 52.88 -9.63 37.30
CA TRP A 93 51.60 -9.31 36.67
C TRP A 93 51.25 -10.29 35.54
N ARG A 94 52.25 -10.68 34.73
CA ARG A 94 52.07 -11.69 33.67
C ARG A 94 51.68 -13.06 34.23
N VAL A 95 52.12 -13.42 35.44
CA VAL A 95 51.65 -14.64 36.11
C VAL A 95 50.14 -14.56 36.36
N GLY A 96 49.65 -13.46 36.92
CA GLY A 96 48.21 -13.25 37.12
C GLY A 96 47.42 -13.26 35.82
N HIS A 97 47.90 -12.57 34.78
CA HIS A 97 47.29 -12.60 33.45
C HIS A 97 47.22 -14.02 32.87
N ARG A 98 48.31 -14.81 32.97
CA ARG A 98 48.33 -16.21 32.53
C ARG A 98 47.36 -17.07 33.33
N HIS A 99 47.23 -16.85 34.63
CA HIS A 99 46.28 -17.59 35.45
C HIS A 99 44.82 -17.26 35.11
N PHE A 100 44.52 -15.99 34.77
CA PHE A 100 43.21 -15.61 34.23
C PHE A 100 42.94 -16.27 32.87
N GLU A 101 43.91 -16.25 31.94
CA GLU A 101 43.76 -16.87 30.61
C GLU A 101 43.44 -18.38 30.67
N ILE A 102 43.99 -19.08 31.66
CA ILE A 102 43.75 -20.53 31.84
C ILE A 102 42.53 -20.81 32.74
N GLY A 103 41.82 -19.78 33.19
CA GLY A 103 40.61 -19.91 34.01
C GLY A 103 40.85 -20.34 35.46
N LEU A 104 42.06 -20.17 35.99
CA LEU A 104 42.34 -20.48 37.40
C LEU A 104 41.65 -19.45 38.30
N ASP A 105 40.81 -19.90 39.23
CA ASP A 105 40.18 -19.00 40.19
C ASP A 105 41.23 -18.31 41.09
N GLN A 106 41.06 -17.02 41.31
CA GLN A 106 41.92 -16.20 42.17
C GLN A 106 42.00 -16.78 43.61
N ALA A 107 40.95 -17.43 44.11
CA ALA A 107 40.95 -18.08 45.42
C ALA A 107 42.06 -19.15 45.53
N PHE A 108 42.33 -19.91 44.47
CA PHE A 108 43.41 -20.90 44.46
C PHE A 108 44.79 -20.24 44.44
N THR A 109 44.94 -19.10 43.76
CA THR A 109 46.20 -18.34 43.80
C THR A 109 46.52 -17.83 45.21
N ASN A 110 45.50 -17.40 45.97
CA ASN A 110 45.65 -16.97 47.37
C ASN A 110 46.02 -18.13 48.30
N ALA A 111 45.36 -19.28 48.13
CA ALA A 111 45.65 -20.49 48.89
C ALA A 111 47.06 -21.03 48.59
N ALA A 112 47.46 -21.01 47.32
CA ALA A 112 48.79 -21.35 46.84
C ALA A 112 49.87 -20.46 47.46
N ALA A 113 49.68 -19.14 47.44
CA ALA A 113 50.62 -18.20 48.07
C ALA A 113 50.74 -18.43 49.58
N SER A 114 49.63 -18.70 50.27
CA SER A 114 49.62 -19.01 51.70
C SER A 114 50.40 -20.28 52.03
N ARG A 115 50.31 -21.32 51.19
CA ARG A 115 51.10 -22.55 51.34
C ARG A 115 52.60 -22.27 51.15
N LEU A 116 52.96 -21.52 50.09
CA LEU A 116 54.35 -21.15 49.82
C LEU A 116 54.95 -20.38 50.99
N LYS A 117 54.24 -19.39 51.54
CA LYS A 117 54.67 -18.65 52.73
C LYS A 117 54.98 -19.58 53.90
N ARG A 118 54.04 -20.47 54.25
CA ARG A 118 54.22 -21.42 55.36
C ARG A 118 55.46 -22.29 55.15
N ARG A 119 55.61 -22.86 53.96
CA ARG A 119 56.71 -23.80 53.66
C ARG A 119 58.07 -23.09 53.63
N LEU A 120 58.13 -21.87 53.11
CA LEU A 120 59.33 -21.06 53.13
C LEU A 120 59.67 -20.58 54.56
N ALA A 121 58.68 -20.23 55.38
CA ALA A 121 58.90 -19.87 56.79
C ALA A 121 59.48 -21.06 57.61
N GLU A 122 58.97 -22.27 57.40
CA GLU A 122 59.53 -23.51 57.99
C GLU A 122 60.98 -23.74 57.55
N THR A 123 61.29 -23.43 56.29
CA THR A 123 62.64 -23.55 55.74
C THR A 123 63.59 -22.54 56.38
N VAL A 124 63.13 -21.31 56.61
CA VAL A 124 63.89 -20.29 57.36
C VAL A 124 64.18 -20.76 58.79
N ASP A 125 63.21 -21.35 59.49
CA ASP A 125 63.43 -21.89 60.85
C ASP A 125 64.49 -23.00 60.91
N ARG A 126 64.53 -23.85 59.88
CA ARG A 126 65.51 -24.95 59.80
C ARG A 126 66.94 -24.44 59.60
N VAL A 127 67.10 -23.38 58.83
CA VAL A 127 68.42 -22.83 58.46
C VAL A 127 68.92 -21.82 59.50
N PHE A 128 68.00 -21.06 60.10
CA PHE A 128 68.28 -20.05 61.12
C PHE A 128 67.57 -20.48 62.41
N PRO A 129 68.26 -21.17 63.35
CA PRO A 129 67.62 -21.74 64.54
C PRO A 129 66.76 -20.72 65.31
N GLY A 130 65.61 -21.20 65.79
CA GLY A 130 64.50 -20.43 66.33
C GLY A 130 64.79 -19.67 67.63
N ASP A 131 65.52 -18.57 67.52
CA ASP A 131 65.39 -17.31 68.28
C ASP A 131 66.25 -16.17 67.70
N SER A 132 66.91 -16.40 66.56
CA SER A 132 67.76 -15.37 65.94
C SER A 132 66.92 -14.20 65.44
N ALA A 133 67.30 -12.98 65.83
CA ALA A 133 66.69 -11.75 65.31
C ALA A 133 66.74 -11.70 63.77
N ALA A 134 67.77 -12.28 63.17
CA ALA A 134 67.93 -12.43 61.73
C ALA A 134 66.85 -13.32 61.09
N GLY A 135 66.56 -14.50 61.66
CA GLY A 135 65.52 -15.41 61.16
C GLY A 135 64.13 -14.78 61.23
N ARG A 136 63.80 -14.08 62.34
CA ARG A 136 62.54 -13.32 62.46
C ARG A 136 62.41 -12.24 61.39
N ALA A 137 63.47 -11.44 61.19
CA ALA A 137 63.45 -10.37 60.21
C ALA A 137 63.33 -10.89 58.76
N ILE A 138 63.97 -12.02 58.43
CA ILE A 138 63.84 -12.67 57.12
C ILE A 138 62.41 -13.14 56.86
N LYS A 139 61.74 -13.73 57.86
CA LYS A 139 60.34 -14.16 57.72
C LYS A 139 59.38 -13.00 57.48
N VAL A 140 59.54 -11.90 58.21
CA VAL A 140 58.73 -10.68 58.01
C VAL A 140 58.93 -10.15 56.59
N SER A 141 60.19 -10.00 56.15
CA SER A 141 60.47 -9.57 54.77
C SER A 141 59.88 -10.55 53.74
N LEU A 142 59.96 -11.86 53.98
CA LEU A 142 59.41 -12.89 53.10
C LEU A 142 57.88 -12.79 52.97
N GLU A 143 57.18 -12.59 54.08
CA GLU A 143 55.72 -12.40 54.09
C GLU A 143 55.34 -11.16 53.27
N LEU A 144 55.99 -10.03 53.54
CA LEU A 144 55.76 -8.77 52.83
C LEU A 144 55.95 -8.90 51.31
N ILE A 145 57.04 -9.52 50.85
CA ILE A 145 57.28 -9.63 49.41
C ILE A 145 56.30 -10.57 48.73
N ILE A 146 55.88 -11.66 49.38
CA ILE A 146 54.89 -12.59 48.81
C ILE A 146 53.51 -11.91 48.78
N ASP A 147 53.16 -11.11 49.78
CA ASP A 147 51.93 -10.30 49.76
C ASP A 147 51.94 -9.25 48.64
N LEU A 148 53.07 -8.59 48.42
CA LEU A 148 53.24 -7.66 47.31
C LEU A 148 53.13 -8.35 45.95
N ASP A 149 53.76 -9.52 45.78
CA ASP A 149 53.62 -10.34 44.57
C ASP A 149 52.17 -10.76 44.33
N LEU A 150 51.48 -11.21 45.39
CA LEU A 150 50.09 -11.60 45.32
C LEU A 150 49.20 -10.42 44.91
N ALA A 151 49.42 -9.23 45.49
CA ALA A 151 48.68 -8.02 45.12
C ALA A 151 48.82 -7.67 43.63
N ILE A 152 50.01 -7.84 43.05
CA ILE A 152 50.24 -7.61 41.61
C ILE A 152 49.60 -8.70 40.74
N ILE A 153 49.61 -9.95 41.20
CA ILE A 153 48.91 -11.04 40.53
C ILE A 153 47.39 -10.76 40.51
N GLN A 154 46.83 -10.32 41.63
CA GLN A 154 45.41 -9.98 41.77
C GLN A 154 45.01 -8.75 40.93
N ASP A 155 45.90 -7.77 40.80
CA ASP A 155 45.69 -6.62 39.92
C ASP A 155 45.49 -7.03 38.45
N ALA A 156 46.24 -8.02 37.98
CA ALA A 156 46.07 -8.58 36.63
C ALA A 156 44.69 -9.22 36.45
N TYR A 157 44.22 -10.01 37.43
CA TYR A 157 42.87 -10.58 37.43
C TYR A 157 41.80 -9.49 37.35
N GLN A 158 41.90 -8.47 38.21
CA GLN A 158 40.92 -7.39 38.26
C GLN A 158 40.85 -6.63 36.93
N THR A 159 42.01 -6.37 36.31
CA THR A 159 42.09 -5.67 35.03
C THR A 159 41.38 -6.45 33.92
N GLU A 160 41.62 -7.75 33.81
CA GLU A 160 41.01 -8.58 32.77
C GLU A 160 39.51 -8.81 33.00
N PHE A 161 39.05 -8.95 34.24
CA PHE A 161 37.62 -9.05 34.55
C PHE A 161 36.84 -7.78 34.15
N VAL A 162 37.39 -6.60 34.46
CA VAL A 162 36.77 -5.33 34.07
C VAL A 162 36.70 -5.23 32.56
N ARG A 163 37.78 -5.57 31.86
CA ARG A 163 37.83 -5.55 30.40
C ARG A 163 36.79 -6.49 29.77
N LEU A 164 36.74 -7.75 30.21
CA LEU A 164 35.79 -8.74 29.68
C LEU A 164 34.33 -8.30 29.92
N ARG A 165 34.06 -7.71 31.10
CA ARG A 165 32.75 -7.17 31.42
C ARG A 165 32.36 -5.99 30.51
N GLU A 166 33.29 -5.07 30.27
CA GLU A 166 33.03 -3.95 29.34
C GLU A 166 32.79 -4.43 27.91
N GLU A 167 33.57 -5.41 27.43
CA GLU A 167 33.42 -5.98 26.09
C GLU A 167 32.06 -6.68 25.94
N THR A 168 31.64 -7.47 26.94
CA THR A 168 30.34 -8.16 26.94
C THR A 168 29.16 -7.18 27.03
N GLU A 169 29.23 -6.15 27.88
CA GLU A 169 28.20 -5.11 27.98
C GLU A 169 28.09 -4.26 26.71
N ARG A 170 29.21 -4.00 26.01
CA ARG A 170 29.20 -3.30 24.71
C ARG A 170 28.59 -4.17 23.62
N ALA A 171 28.96 -5.45 23.56
CA ALA A 171 28.41 -6.39 22.59
C ALA A 171 26.88 -6.56 22.78
N ALA A 172 26.41 -6.68 24.02
CA ALA A 172 24.99 -6.77 24.33
C ALA A 172 24.21 -5.53 23.87
N ARG A 173 24.72 -4.32 24.15
CA ARG A 173 24.09 -3.05 23.73
C ARG A 173 24.01 -2.91 22.20
N LEU A 174 25.06 -3.33 21.49
CA LEU A 174 25.08 -3.30 20.02
C LEU A 174 24.05 -4.28 19.45
N ALA A 175 23.97 -5.49 19.98
CA ALA A 175 23.00 -6.50 19.56
C ALA A 175 21.55 -6.04 19.81
N GLU A 176 21.26 -5.46 20.99
CA GLU A 176 19.93 -4.92 21.31
C GLU A 176 19.55 -3.77 20.35
N THR A 177 20.48 -2.85 20.10
CA THR A 177 20.25 -1.73 19.16
C THR A 177 19.97 -2.23 17.75
N GLN A 178 20.72 -3.22 17.27
CA GLN A 178 20.52 -3.84 15.96
C GLN A 178 19.16 -4.55 15.86
N GLN A 179 18.77 -5.32 16.88
CA GLN A 179 17.47 -5.99 16.91
C GLN A 179 16.31 -5.00 16.85
N ILE A 180 16.39 -3.88 17.58
CA ILE A 180 15.38 -2.82 17.54
C ILE A 180 15.31 -2.18 16.15
N GLN A 181 16.46 -1.90 15.53
CA GLN A 181 16.52 -1.33 14.18
C GLN A 181 15.95 -2.28 13.11
N GLU A 182 16.29 -3.56 13.19
CA GLU A 182 15.76 -4.58 12.28
C GLU A 182 14.24 -4.74 12.44
N ALA A 183 13.76 -4.82 13.69
CA ALA A 183 12.33 -4.90 13.97
C ALA A 183 11.56 -3.67 13.45
N LEU A 184 12.14 -2.47 13.62
CA LEU A 184 11.58 -1.24 13.08
C LEU A 184 11.53 -1.27 11.56
N ALA A 185 12.63 -1.65 10.89
CA ALA A 185 12.69 -1.72 9.44
C ALA A 185 11.67 -2.72 8.86
N ILE A 186 11.52 -3.90 9.49
CA ILE A 186 10.50 -4.89 9.09
C ILE A 186 9.08 -4.32 9.26
N SER A 187 8.81 -3.65 10.38
CA SER A 187 7.51 -3.05 10.65
C SER A 187 7.17 -1.93 9.64
N GLU A 188 8.13 -1.04 9.35
CA GLU A 188 7.97 0.03 8.36
C GLU A 188 7.74 -0.53 6.95
N GLN A 189 8.50 -1.55 6.56
CA GLN A 189 8.34 -2.22 5.27
C GLN A 189 6.96 -2.88 5.16
N ALA A 190 6.49 -3.57 6.21
CA ALA A 190 5.17 -4.18 6.23
C ALA A 190 4.05 -3.13 6.12
N LEU A 191 4.15 -2.03 6.87
CA LEU A 191 3.19 -0.92 6.80
C LEU A 191 3.15 -0.31 5.39
N ARG A 192 4.32 -0.03 4.79
CA ARG A 192 4.40 0.50 3.43
C ARG A 192 3.78 -0.45 2.41
N ALA A 193 4.03 -1.76 2.52
CA ALA A 193 3.45 -2.76 1.64
C ALA A 193 1.92 -2.80 1.75
N VAL A 194 1.36 -2.74 2.96
CA VAL A 194 -0.10 -2.69 3.18
C VAL A 194 -0.70 -1.42 2.57
N LEU A 195 -0.07 -0.26 2.78
CA LEU A 195 -0.53 1.02 2.23
C LEU A 195 -0.47 1.06 0.70
N GLN A 196 0.49 0.38 0.07
CA GLN A 196 0.61 0.31 -1.40
C GLN A 196 -0.34 -0.72 -2.02
N ALA A 197 -0.64 -1.82 -1.33
CA ALA A 197 -1.50 -2.87 -1.86
C ALA A 197 -3.00 -2.53 -1.78
N ALA A 198 -3.40 -1.65 -0.85
CA ALA A 198 -4.79 -1.24 -0.71
C ALA A 198 -5.20 -0.25 -1.83
N PRO A 199 -6.30 -0.51 -2.59
CA PRO A 199 -6.80 0.38 -3.63
C PRO A 199 -7.57 1.56 -3.03
N CYS A 200 -6.93 2.27 -2.09
CA CYS A 200 -7.53 3.34 -1.32
C CYS A 200 -6.69 4.62 -1.45
N MET A 201 -7.38 5.71 -1.72
CA MET A 201 -6.82 7.05 -1.64
C MET A 201 -6.64 7.40 -0.16
N ILE A 202 -5.41 7.67 0.27
CA ILE A 202 -5.12 8.05 1.66
C ILE A 202 -4.55 9.46 1.63
N VAL A 203 -5.22 10.35 2.35
CA VAL A 203 -4.83 11.77 2.45
C VAL A 203 -4.83 12.17 3.91
N ILE A 204 -3.80 12.90 4.35
CA ILE A 204 -3.80 13.56 5.66
C ILE A 204 -4.02 15.05 5.43
N LEU A 205 -5.04 15.60 6.08
CA LEU A 205 -5.41 17.01 6.02
C LEU A 205 -5.16 17.67 7.38
N ASN A 206 -4.63 18.89 7.37
CA ASN A 206 -4.58 19.71 8.58
C ASN A 206 -5.96 20.36 8.87
N ARG A 207 -6.03 21.22 9.88
CA ARG A 207 -7.27 21.90 10.30
C ARG A 207 -7.88 22.78 9.20
N GLU A 208 -7.07 23.36 8.33
CA GLU A 208 -7.49 24.25 7.25
C GLU A 208 -7.89 23.49 5.98
N GLY A 209 -7.61 22.18 5.90
CA GLY A 209 -7.84 21.37 4.71
C GLY A 209 -6.63 21.24 3.79
N THR A 210 -5.45 21.62 4.28
CA THR A 210 -4.19 21.53 3.55
C THR A 210 -3.67 20.10 3.55
N ILE A 211 -3.24 19.61 2.39
CA ILE A 211 -2.71 18.27 2.22
C ILE A 211 -1.31 18.16 2.83
N ARG A 212 -1.16 17.26 3.80
CA ARG A 212 0.12 16.94 4.48
C ARG A 212 0.69 15.59 4.07
N TYR A 213 -0.16 14.69 3.60
CA TYR A 213 0.24 13.39 3.06
C TYR A 213 -0.72 13.01 1.93
N PHE A 214 -0.17 12.37 0.90
CA PHE A 214 -0.91 11.91 -0.26
C PHE A 214 -0.32 10.56 -0.69
N SER A 215 -1.14 9.50 -0.69
CA SER A 215 -0.64 8.15 -0.99
C SER A 215 -0.32 7.96 -2.49
N PRO A 216 0.58 7.02 -2.84
CA PRO A 216 0.87 6.70 -4.24
C PRO A 216 -0.37 6.31 -5.06
N TYR A 217 -1.31 5.57 -4.47
CA TYR A 217 -2.58 5.24 -5.13
C TYR A 217 -3.43 6.49 -5.42
N ALA A 218 -3.36 7.51 -4.56
CA ALA A 218 -4.04 8.78 -4.80
C ALA A 218 -3.46 9.51 -6.02
N GLU A 219 -2.16 9.40 -6.27
CA GLU A 219 -1.50 9.95 -7.47
C GLU A 219 -2.01 9.27 -8.73
N GLU A 220 -2.05 7.93 -8.74
CA GLU A 220 -2.58 7.13 -9.85
C GLU A 220 -4.06 7.43 -10.11
N LEU A 221 -4.87 7.50 -9.05
CA LEU A 221 -6.31 7.72 -9.16
C LEU A 221 -6.66 9.12 -9.70
N THR A 222 -5.90 10.14 -9.29
CA THR A 222 -6.25 11.55 -9.55
C THR A 222 -5.42 12.18 -10.67
N GLY A 223 -4.27 11.60 -11.03
CA GLY A 223 -3.34 12.15 -12.01
C GLY A 223 -2.53 13.36 -11.52
N TYR A 224 -2.45 13.57 -10.20
CA TYR A 224 -1.59 14.59 -9.58
C TYR A 224 -0.46 13.93 -8.80
N ALA A 225 0.75 14.44 -8.92
CA ALA A 225 1.85 14.01 -8.06
C ALA A 225 1.69 14.61 -6.65
N ALA A 226 2.11 13.87 -5.64
CA ALA A 226 2.11 14.29 -4.25
C ALA A 226 2.91 15.58 -4.07
N GLU A 227 4.04 15.71 -4.76
CA GLU A 227 4.91 16.89 -4.75
C GLU A 227 4.19 18.18 -5.18
N GLU A 228 3.18 18.07 -6.06
CA GLU A 228 2.38 19.20 -6.52
C GLU A 228 1.28 19.60 -5.53
N LEU A 229 0.83 18.65 -4.71
CA LEU A 229 -0.34 18.80 -3.82
C LEU A 229 0.03 19.00 -2.36
N LEU A 230 1.22 18.59 -1.93
CA LEU A 230 1.68 18.80 -0.56
C LEU A 230 1.73 20.31 -0.26
N GLY A 231 0.97 20.74 0.74
CA GLY A 231 0.80 22.16 1.08
C GLY A 231 -0.32 22.88 0.34
N ALA A 232 -1.01 22.23 -0.60
CA ALA A 232 -2.17 22.78 -1.31
C ALA A 232 -3.50 22.49 -0.57
N ASP A 233 -4.53 23.29 -0.85
CA ASP A 233 -5.89 23.12 -0.30
C ASP A 233 -6.64 22.01 -1.05
N TYR A 234 -7.03 20.95 -0.34
CA TYR A 234 -7.73 19.80 -0.93
C TYR A 234 -8.99 20.18 -1.70
N PHE A 235 -9.77 21.13 -1.18
CA PHE A 235 -11.08 21.47 -1.71
C PHE A 235 -10.98 22.17 -3.07
N SER A 236 -10.01 23.07 -3.24
CA SER A 236 -9.79 23.80 -4.50
C SER A 236 -9.41 22.90 -5.67
N HIS A 237 -8.74 21.78 -5.40
CA HIS A 237 -8.28 20.84 -6.42
C HIS A 237 -9.32 19.78 -6.77
N PHE A 238 -10.03 19.24 -5.77
CA PHE A 238 -10.85 18.05 -5.97
C PHE A 238 -12.36 18.30 -5.97
N ILE A 239 -12.83 19.42 -5.40
CA ILE A 239 -14.26 19.69 -5.18
C ILE A 239 -14.74 20.84 -6.08
N THR A 240 -15.73 20.56 -6.92
CA THR A 240 -16.20 21.50 -7.95
C THR A 240 -17.30 22.45 -7.49
N SER A 241 -18.05 22.08 -6.45
CA SER A 241 -19.18 22.88 -5.93
C SER A 241 -18.83 23.51 -4.59
N ALA A 242 -19.11 24.81 -4.43
CA ALA A 242 -18.93 25.53 -3.18
C ALA A 242 -19.80 24.97 -2.04
N GLU A 243 -21.03 24.54 -2.36
CA GLU A 243 -21.95 23.92 -1.40
C GLU A 243 -21.40 22.57 -0.90
N LEU A 244 -20.85 21.78 -1.82
CA LEU A 244 -20.23 20.49 -1.49
C LEU A 244 -18.97 20.68 -0.65
N ALA A 245 -18.14 21.68 -0.99
CA ALA A 245 -16.95 22.01 -0.22
C ALA A 245 -17.31 22.42 1.21
N ALA A 246 -18.38 23.21 1.40
CA ALA A 246 -18.86 23.59 2.73
C ALA A 246 -19.32 22.37 3.56
N ALA A 247 -20.05 21.43 2.95
CA ALA A 247 -20.49 20.20 3.61
C ALA A 247 -19.29 19.34 4.06
N ILE A 248 -18.30 19.15 3.18
CA ILE A 248 -17.10 18.35 3.50
C ILE A 248 -16.25 19.05 4.57
N ARG A 249 -16.14 20.39 4.55
CA ARG A 249 -15.45 21.15 5.62
C ARG A 249 -16.13 20.96 6.98
N ALA A 250 -17.45 20.85 7.01
CA ALA A 250 -18.19 20.55 8.24
C ALA A 250 -17.86 19.16 8.80
N GLU A 251 -17.78 18.14 7.93
CA GLU A 251 -17.33 16.78 8.31
C GLU A 251 -15.89 16.75 8.82
N LEU A 252 -14.98 17.47 8.15
CA LEU A 252 -13.59 17.63 8.59
C LEU A 252 -13.53 18.25 9.99
N ALA A 253 -14.32 19.29 10.25
CA ALA A 253 -14.40 19.95 11.55
C ALA A 253 -14.97 19.04 12.65
N GLN A 254 -15.98 18.22 12.34
CA GLN A 254 -16.52 17.21 13.27
C GLN A 254 -15.47 16.15 13.61
N THR A 255 -14.71 15.69 12.61
CA THR A 255 -13.61 14.74 12.81
C THR A 255 -12.54 15.32 13.73
N LEU A 256 -12.13 16.56 13.49
CA LEU A 256 -11.17 17.27 14.35
C LEU A 256 -11.68 17.48 15.78
N ALA A 257 -13.00 17.62 15.97
CA ALA A 257 -13.63 17.70 17.29
C ALA A 257 -13.68 16.34 18.01
N GLY A 258 -13.38 15.23 17.32
CA GLY A 258 -13.26 13.89 17.90
C GLY A 258 -14.32 12.90 17.44
N THR A 259 -15.24 13.29 16.56
CA THR A 259 -16.26 12.39 16.01
C THR A 259 -15.80 11.85 14.65
N PRO A 260 -15.40 10.57 14.52
CA PRO A 260 -14.98 10.04 13.23
C PRO A 260 -16.14 9.99 12.23
N THR A 261 -15.87 10.26 10.96
CA THR A 261 -16.84 10.08 9.89
C THR A 261 -16.67 8.70 9.28
N VAL A 262 -17.76 7.97 9.07
CA VAL A 262 -17.77 6.65 8.44
C VAL A 262 -18.76 6.64 7.29
N GLY A 263 -18.29 6.26 6.09
CA GLY A 263 -19.15 6.07 4.93
C GLY A 263 -19.63 7.37 4.27
N PHE A 264 -19.02 8.52 4.55
CA PHE A 264 -19.43 9.77 3.91
C PHE A 264 -19.08 9.75 2.43
N THR A 265 -20.05 10.07 1.58
CA THR A 265 -19.90 9.91 0.13
C THR A 265 -19.93 11.26 -0.56
N ASN A 266 -18.93 11.54 -1.39
CA ASN A 266 -18.91 12.72 -2.26
C ASN A 266 -18.18 12.45 -3.59
N PRO A 267 -18.52 13.21 -4.64
CA PRO A 267 -17.72 13.19 -5.86
C PRO A 267 -16.42 13.97 -5.67
N ILE A 268 -15.36 13.51 -6.31
CA ILE A 268 -14.11 14.24 -6.54
C ILE A 268 -13.83 14.32 -8.04
N ARG A 269 -13.01 15.29 -8.46
CA ARG A 269 -12.57 15.41 -9.85
C ARG A 269 -11.04 15.41 -9.94
N GLY A 270 -10.49 14.48 -10.73
CA GLY A 270 -9.05 14.41 -11.01
C GLY A 270 -8.59 15.42 -12.06
N ARG A 271 -7.30 15.37 -12.42
CA ARG A 271 -6.71 16.20 -13.49
C ARG A 271 -7.34 15.91 -14.86
N ASP A 272 -7.75 14.66 -15.08
CA ASP A 272 -8.44 14.19 -16.27
C ASP A 272 -9.87 14.75 -16.44
N GLY A 273 -10.38 15.47 -15.44
CA GLY A 273 -11.74 16.01 -15.43
C GLY A 273 -12.82 14.96 -15.15
N VAL A 274 -12.45 13.69 -14.97
CA VAL A 274 -13.39 12.59 -14.71
C VAL A 274 -13.87 12.68 -13.26
N GLN A 275 -15.19 12.68 -13.09
CA GLN A 275 -15.82 12.68 -11.79
C GLN A 275 -15.84 11.27 -11.21
N ARG A 276 -15.25 11.09 -10.02
CA ARG A 276 -15.19 9.82 -9.29
C ARG A 276 -15.98 9.94 -8.00
N TRP A 277 -16.78 8.92 -7.68
CA TRP A 277 -17.52 8.85 -6.43
C TRP A 277 -16.69 8.14 -5.37
N MET A 278 -16.41 8.86 -4.28
CA MET A 278 -15.60 8.34 -3.19
C MET A 278 -16.46 8.11 -1.95
N VAL A 279 -16.20 7.00 -1.27
CA VAL A 279 -16.68 6.77 0.10
C VAL A 279 -15.51 6.97 1.06
N TRP A 280 -15.68 7.83 2.06
CA TRP A 280 -14.64 8.27 2.97
C TRP A 280 -14.90 7.80 4.39
N ASN A 281 -13.81 7.34 5.01
CA ASN A 281 -13.70 7.17 6.45
C ASN A 281 -12.61 8.11 6.95
N THR A 282 -12.91 8.88 7.99
CA THR A 282 -11.98 9.87 8.55
C THR A 282 -11.73 9.62 10.03
N GLN A 283 -10.47 9.80 10.44
CA GLN A 283 -10.07 9.68 11.82
C GLN A 283 -9.12 10.81 12.19
N ARG A 284 -9.29 11.35 13.40
CA ARG A 284 -8.39 12.36 13.95
C ARG A 284 -7.06 11.73 14.35
N ILE A 285 -5.97 12.38 13.94
CA ILE A 285 -4.63 12.20 14.48
C ILE A 285 -4.37 13.34 15.46
N ALA A 286 -4.06 13.02 16.72
CA ALA A 286 -3.89 14.01 17.77
C ALA A 286 -2.66 14.91 17.56
N ASP A 287 -1.55 14.30 17.12
CA ASP A 287 -0.30 14.95 16.79
C ASP A 287 0.27 14.33 15.51
N TYR A 288 0.24 15.11 14.43
CA TYR A 288 0.90 14.81 13.17
C TYR A 288 1.79 16.01 12.81
N GLN A 289 3.11 15.87 12.98
CA GLN A 289 4.07 16.97 12.78
C GLN A 289 3.76 18.21 13.63
N GLN A 290 3.42 18.03 14.91
CA GLN A 290 3.14 19.10 15.90
C GLN A 290 1.77 19.80 15.74
N GLU A 291 0.88 19.28 14.88
CA GLU A 291 -0.50 19.79 14.74
C GLU A 291 -1.53 18.65 14.68
N PRO A 292 -2.77 18.87 15.13
CA PRO A 292 -3.85 17.92 14.93
C PRO A 292 -4.22 17.84 13.44
N ALA A 293 -4.42 16.62 12.95
CA ALA A 293 -4.73 16.36 11.56
C ALA A 293 -5.86 15.33 11.42
N VAL A 294 -6.36 15.16 10.21
CA VAL A 294 -7.35 14.14 9.86
C VAL A 294 -6.76 13.21 8.82
N LEU A 295 -6.72 11.92 9.14
CA LEU A 295 -6.51 10.85 8.19
C LEU A 295 -7.82 10.57 7.47
N ALA A 296 -7.85 10.75 6.16
CA ALA A 296 -8.98 10.41 5.30
C ALA A 296 -8.60 9.24 4.40
N VAL A 297 -9.39 8.17 4.46
CA VAL A 297 -9.25 6.98 3.60
C VAL A 297 -10.47 6.91 2.70
N GLY A 298 -10.24 7.03 1.39
CA GLY A 298 -11.27 7.08 0.35
C GLY A 298 -11.18 5.88 -0.59
N GLN A 299 -12.32 5.24 -0.85
CA GLN A 299 -12.44 4.18 -1.86
C GLN A 299 -13.29 4.65 -3.04
N ASP A 300 -12.84 4.40 -4.26
CA ASP A 300 -13.60 4.70 -5.47
C ASP A 300 -14.74 3.68 -5.64
N ILE A 301 -15.98 4.16 -5.57
CA ILE A 301 -17.21 3.39 -5.74
C ILE A 301 -17.94 3.73 -7.03
N THR A 302 -17.28 4.40 -7.98
CA THR A 302 -17.89 4.85 -9.25
C THR A 302 -18.45 3.68 -10.05
N ALA A 303 -17.64 2.63 -10.27
CA ALA A 303 -18.06 1.44 -11.00
C ALA A 303 -19.21 0.71 -10.30
N LEU A 304 -19.13 0.58 -8.97
CA LEU A 304 -20.18 -0.04 -8.15
C LEU A 304 -21.50 0.73 -8.27
N ARG A 305 -21.46 2.06 -8.14
CA ARG A 305 -22.64 2.91 -8.22
C ARG A 305 -23.26 2.88 -9.62
N GLN A 306 -22.44 2.87 -10.68
CA GLN A 306 -22.91 2.72 -12.05
C GLN A 306 -23.59 1.36 -12.28
N ALA A 307 -23.01 0.28 -11.75
CA ALA A 307 -23.61 -1.06 -11.83
C ALA A 307 -24.95 -1.12 -11.08
N GLN A 308 -25.03 -0.57 -9.86
CA GLN A 308 -26.28 -0.50 -9.10
C GLN A 308 -27.37 0.28 -9.84
N ASN A 309 -27.04 1.43 -10.42
CA ASN A 309 -28.00 2.22 -11.20
C ASN A 309 -28.50 1.45 -12.44
N ARG A 310 -27.62 0.70 -13.12
CA ARG A 310 -28.00 -0.16 -14.26
C ARG A 310 -28.96 -1.27 -13.82
N VAL A 311 -28.72 -1.90 -12.67
CA VAL A 311 -29.62 -2.93 -12.11
C VAL A 311 -31.00 -2.33 -11.82
N VAL A 312 -31.06 -1.22 -11.09
CA VAL A 312 -32.33 -0.55 -10.77
C VAL A 312 -33.10 -0.15 -12.04
N GLN A 313 -32.39 0.34 -13.06
CA GLN A 313 -33.02 0.71 -14.32
C GLN A 313 -33.53 -0.53 -15.09
N ASN A 314 -32.78 -1.63 -15.10
CA ASN A 314 -33.21 -2.88 -15.72
C ASN A 314 -34.40 -3.51 -15.00
N GLU A 315 -34.43 -3.48 -13.66
CA GLU A 315 -35.58 -3.95 -12.87
C GLU A 315 -36.85 -3.16 -13.19
N ARG A 316 -36.74 -1.83 -13.28
CA ARG A 316 -37.87 -0.96 -13.69
C ARG A 316 -38.37 -1.33 -15.08
N LEU A 317 -37.47 -1.55 -16.04
CA LEU A 317 -37.84 -1.94 -17.40
C LEU A 317 -38.48 -3.33 -17.44
N ALA A 318 -37.94 -4.29 -16.69
CA ALA A 318 -38.49 -5.64 -16.59
C ALA A 318 -39.91 -5.64 -16.01
N ALA A 319 -40.15 -4.86 -14.94
CA ALA A 319 -41.47 -4.70 -14.35
C ALA A 319 -42.48 -4.08 -15.34
N ILE A 320 -42.07 -3.06 -16.10
CA ILE A 320 -42.90 -2.49 -17.17
C ILE A 320 -43.16 -3.55 -18.26
N GLY A 321 -42.15 -4.34 -18.64
CA GLY A 321 -42.27 -5.38 -19.65
C GLY A 321 -43.22 -6.49 -19.26
N GLU A 322 -43.16 -6.96 -18.00
CA GLU A 322 -44.07 -7.96 -17.45
C GLU A 322 -45.52 -7.45 -17.41
N MET A 323 -45.72 -6.22 -16.94
CA MET A 323 -47.02 -5.55 -16.95
C MET A 323 -47.57 -5.42 -18.39
N MET A 324 -46.73 -5.02 -19.34
CA MET A 324 -47.12 -4.89 -20.75
C MET A 324 -47.43 -6.23 -21.40
N ALA A 325 -46.70 -7.30 -21.08
CA ALA A 325 -46.96 -8.65 -21.57
C ALA A 325 -48.30 -9.19 -21.04
N GLY A 326 -48.63 -8.94 -19.77
CA GLY A 326 -49.92 -9.29 -19.18
C GLY A 326 -51.09 -8.51 -19.81
N LEU A 327 -50.91 -7.20 -19.98
CA LEU A 327 -51.89 -6.32 -20.63
C LEU A 327 -51.96 -6.51 -22.16
N ALA A 328 -51.00 -7.23 -22.75
CA ALA A 328 -50.82 -7.30 -24.20
C ALA A 328 -51.99 -7.96 -24.90
N HIS A 329 -52.34 -9.15 -24.43
CA HIS A 329 -53.40 -9.92 -25.05
C HIS A 329 -54.74 -9.22 -24.92
N GLU A 330 -55.03 -8.63 -23.76
CA GLU A 330 -56.31 -7.95 -23.55
C GLU A 330 -56.41 -6.63 -24.34
N SER A 331 -55.34 -5.83 -24.35
CA SER A 331 -55.29 -4.55 -25.08
C SER A 331 -55.34 -4.76 -26.59
N ARG A 332 -54.54 -5.71 -27.12
CA ARG A 332 -54.58 -6.07 -28.55
C ARG A 332 -55.96 -6.56 -28.95
N ASN A 333 -56.57 -7.43 -28.14
CA ASN A 333 -57.91 -7.96 -28.43
C ASN A 333 -58.98 -6.84 -28.38
N ALA A 334 -58.88 -5.89 -27.45
CA ALA A 334 -59.81 -4.76 -27.36
C ALA A 334 -59.69 -3.79 -28.55
N LEU A 335 -58.46 -3.50 -28.99
CA LEU A 335 -58.21 -2.69 -30.19
C LEU A 335 -58.74 -3.40 -31.44
N GLN A 336 -58.39 -4.67 -31.65
CA GLN A 336 -58.85 -5.43 -32.83
C GLN A 336 -60.38 -5.53 -32.91
N ARG A 337 -61.07 -5.76 -31.77
CA ARG A 337 -62.54 -5.75 -31.73
C ARG A 337 -63.11 -4.37 -32.08
N SER A 338 -62.54 -3.30 -31.54
CA SER A 338 -62.95 -1.93 -31.87
C SER A 338 -62.76 -1.64 -33.36
N GLN A 339 -61.65 -2.12 -33.96
CA GLN A 339 -61.37 -1.98 -35.38
C GLN A 339 -62.44 -2.62 -36.24
N ALA A 340 -62.74 -3.90 -35.96
CA ALA A 340 -63.73 -4.66 -36.69
C ALA A 340 -65.13 -4.01 -36.62
N CYS A 341 -65.52 -3.50 -35.44
CA CYS A 341 -66.78 -2.78 -35.28
C CYS A 341 -66.81 -1.48 -36.11
N LEU A 342 -65.71 -0.73 -36.16
CA LEU A 342 -65.61 0.50 -36.95
C LEU A 342 -65.63 0.21 -38.46
N GLU A 343 -64.96 -0.85 -38.90
CA GLU A 343 -64.99 -1.33 -40.29
C GLU A 343 -66.40 -1.76 -40.70
N MET A 344 -67.10 -2.53 -39.85
CA MET A 344 -68.50 -2.92 -40.09
C MET A 344 -69.42 -1.69 -40.15
N LEU A 345 -69.26 -0.76 -39.21
CA LEU A 345 -70.05 0.47 -39.20
C LEU A 345 -69.81 1.29 -40.47
N ALA A 346 -68.55 1.44 -40.90
CA ALA A 346 -68.20 2.15 -42.12
C ALA A 346 -68.92 1.59 -43.37
N LEU A 347 -69.13 0.27 -43.43
CA LEU A 347 -69.88 -0.38 -44.51
C LEU A 347 -71.39 -0.03 -44.47
N GLU A 348 -71.99 0.07 -43.27
CA GLU A 348 -73.42 0.35 -43.08
C GLU A 348 -73.81 1.82 -43.27
N ILE A 349 -72.92 2.77 -42.99
CA ILE A 349 -73.19 4.22 -43.06
C ILE A 349 -72.58 4.90 -44.30
N THR A 350 -72.45 4.14 -45.40
CA THR A 350 -71.82 4.60 -46.65
C THR A 350 -72.53 5.81 -47.29
N ASP A 351 -73.81 6.02 -46.99
CA ASP A 351 -74.65 7.13 -47.46
C ASP A 351 -74.49 8.43 -46.63
N ARG A 352 -73.72 8.40 -45.53
CA ARG A 352 -73.56 9.53 -44.60
C ARG A 352 -72.09 10.00 -44.52
N PRO A 353 -71.65 10.88 -45.44
CA PRO A 353 -70.24 11.30 -45.52
C PRO A 353 -69.72 12.01 -44.27
N GLN A 354 -70.58 12.69 -43.49
CA GLN A 354 -70.16 13.29 -42.22
C GLN A 354 -69.88 12.25 -41.14
N ALA A 355 -70.64 11.14 -41.11
CA ALA A 355 -70.45 10.04 -40.16
C ALA A 355 -69.22 9.19 -40.53
N LEU A 356 -68.98 8.94 -41.82
CA LEU A 356 -67.76 8.28 -42.31
C LEU A 356 -66.50 9.04 -41.86
N ARG A 357 -66.47 10.37 -41.95
CA ARG A 357 -65.34 11.18 -41.46
C ARG A 357 -65.10 11.04 -39.96
N LEU A 358 -66.14 10.78 -39.16
CA LEU A 358 -65.97 10.51 -37.73
C LEU A 358 -65.40 9.11 -37.51
N VAL A 359 -65.85 8.11 -38.27
CA VAL A 359 -65.29 6.75 -38.25
C VAL A 359 -63.80 6.76 -38.64
N ASP A 360 -63.44 7.44 -39.72
CA ASP A 360 -62.03 7.60 -40.15
C ASP A 360 -61.18 8.23 -39.04
N ARG A 361 -61.70 9.25 -38.34
CA ARG A 361 -60.98 9.89 -37.23
C ARG A 361 -60.77 8.94 -36.05
N ILE A 362 -61.76 8.11 -35.73
CA ILE A 362 -61.65 7.11 -34.65
C ILE A 362 -60.68 6.00 -35.05
N GLN A 363 -60.74 5.50 -36.30
CA GLN A 363 -59.80 4.51 -36.82
C GLN A 363 -58.35 5.02 -36.77
N ASN A 364 -58.10 6.24 -37.24
CA ASN A 364 -56.77 6.87 -37.14
C ASN A 364 -56.27 7.02 -35.68
N ALA A 365 -57.17 7.36 -34.75
CA ALA A 365 -56.83 7.44 -33.33
C ALA A 365 -56.51 6.04 -32.74
N GLN A 366 -57.23 5.01 -33.19
CA GLN A 366 -57.02 3.64 -32.79
C GLN A 366 -55.69 3.07 -33.33
N ASP A 367 -55.35 3.36 -34.58
CA ASP A 367 -54.07 2.98 -35.18
C ASP A 367 -52.91 3.64 -34.44
N SER A 368 -53.07 4.92 -34.07
CA SER A 368 -52.07 5.64 -33.26
C SER A 368 -51.89 5.01 -31.87
N LEU A 369 -52.98 4.57 -31.23
CA LEU A 369 -52.92 3.86 -29.94
C LEU A 369 -52.26 2.48 -30.08
N HIS A 370 -52.55 1.76 -31.17
CA HIS A 370 -51.92 0.48 -31.45
C HIS A 370 -50.41 0.63 -31.64
N GLN A 371 -49.98 1.63 -32.41
CA GLN A 371 -48.57 1.94 -32.60
C GLN A 371 -47.87 2.29 -31.28
N LEU A 372 -48.46 3.18 -30.47
CA LEU A 372 -47.90 3.55 -29.16
C LEU A 372 -47.78 2.33 -28.23
N TYR A 373 -48.79 1.45 -28.25
CA TYR A 373 -48.78 0.21 -27.48
C TYR A 373 -47.60 -0.70 -27.88
N GLU A 374 -47.40 -0.92 -29.18
CA GLU A 374 -46.29 -1.74 -29.69
C GLU A 374 -44.93 -1.10 -29.37
N GLU A 375 -44.79 0.23 -29.50
CA GLU A 375 -43.56 0.95 -29.15
C GLU A 375 -43.19 0.86 -27.66
N VAL A 376 -44.16 0.98 -26.74
CA VAL A 376 -43.92 0.83 -25.30
C VAL A 376 -43.52 -0.60 -24.97
N ARG A 377 -44.18 -1.60 -25.59
CA ARG A 377 -43.85 -3.01 -25.38
C ARG A 377 -42.43 -3.31 -25.85
N ASP A 378 -42.07 -2.86 -27.05
CA ASP A 378 -40.75 -3.11 -27.63
C ASP A 378 -39.67 -2.36 -26.86
N TYR A 379 -39.97 -1.17 -26.33
CA TYR A 379 -39.09 -0.48 -25.40
C TYR A 379 -38.92 -1.25 -24.07
N ALA A 380 -39.94 -1.91 -23.54
CA ALA A 380 -39.81 -2.66 -22.29
C ALA A 380 -39.17 -4.06 -22.48
N ALA A 381 -39.13 -4.57 -23.70
CA ALA A 381 -38.60 -5.89 -24.00
C ALA A 381 -37.08 -6.01 -23.74
N PRO A 382 -36.59 -7.19 -23.32
CA PRO A 382 -35.17 -7.50 -23.30
C PRO A 382 -34.57 -7.46 -24.71
N ILE A 383 -33.46 -6.74 -24.87
CA ILE A 383 -32.75 -6.67 -26.15
C ILE A 383 -31.91 -7.93 -26.33
N ARG A 384 -32.11 -8.66 -27.43
CA ARG A 384 -31.26 -9.76 -27.87
C ARG A 384 -30.72 -9.40 -29.24
N LEU A 385 -29.39 -9.30 -29.36
CA LEU A 385 -28.73 -8.89 -30.60
C LEU A 385 -28.30 -10.10 -31.42
N GLU A 386 -28.62 -10.10 -32.70
CA GLU A 386 -28.12 -11.05 -33.69
C GLU A 386 -26.95 -10.43 -34.45
N LEU A 387 -25.74 -10.58 -33.91
CA LEU A 387 -24.55 -9.91 -34.43
C LEU A 387 -24.01 -10.56 -35.71
N GLY A 388 -23.81 -9.75 -36.75
CA GLY A 388 -23.14 -10.12 -38.00
C GLY A 388 -22.18 -9.03 -38.49
N GLU A 389 -21.30 -9.35 -39.44
CA GLU A 389 -20.42 -8.34 -40.05
C GLU A 389 -21.15 -7.54 -41.12
N HIS A 390 -21.50 -6.29 -40.79
CA HIS A 390 -22.25 -5.41 -41.68
C HIS A 390 -21.53 -4.09 -41.94
N ASN A 391 -21.85 -3.48 -43.08
CA ASN A 391 -21.36 -2.16 -43.44
C ASN A 391 -22.42 -1.12 -43.05
N LEU A 392 -22.10 -0.23 -42.12
CA LEU A 392 -23.03 0.78 -41.60
C LEU A 392 -23.55 1.73 -42.68
N ARG A 393 -22.73 2.03 -43.70
CA ARG A 393 -23.17 2.84 -44.84
C ARG A 393 -24.28 2.14 -45.62
N ARG A 394 -24.13 0.84 -45.90
CA ARG A 394 -25.17 0.09 -46.62
C ARG A 394 -26.47 0.05 -45.83
N ILE A 395 -26.40 -0.19 -44.52
CA ILE A 395 -27.59 -0.14 -43.67
C ILE A 395 -28.23 1.25 -43.72
N MET A 396 -27.45 2.34 -43.68
CA MET A 396 -27.96 3.70 -43.80
C MET A 396 -28.64 3.96 -45.16
N GLU A 397 -28.01 3.52 -46.26
CA GLU A 397 -28.55 3.62 -47.62
C GLU A 397 -29.88 2.85 -47.75
N ASP A 398 -29.91 1.59 -47.31
CA ASP A 398 -31.11 0.75 -47.31
C ASP A 398 -32.23 1.36 -46.44
N THR A 399 -31.87 1.89 -45.25
CA THR A 399 -32.81 2.58 -44.35
C THR A 399 -33.41 3.81 -45.01
N TRP A 400 -32.57 4.62 -45.67
CA TRP A 400 -33.00 5.81 -46.38
C TRP A 400 -33.94 5.45 -47.52
N ASP A 401 -33.58 4.47 -48.35
CA ASP A 401 -34.41 4.02 -49.47
C ASP A 401 -35.76 3.47 -49.01
N ASN A 402 -35.80 2.72 -47.90
CA ASN A 402 -37.07 2.25 -47.33
C ASN A 402 -37.98 3.40 -46.84
N LEU A 403 -37.39 4.51 -46.38
CA LEU A 403 -38.14 5.71 -46.00
C LEU A 403 -38.72 6.49 -47.20
N LEU A 404 -38.41 6.13 -48.45
CA LEU A 404 -38.91 6.81 -49.66
C LEU A 404 -40.45 6.90 -49.73
N VAL A 405 -41.15 5.85 -49.31
CA VAL A 405 -42.63 5.77 -49.37
C VAL A 405 -43.27 6.71 -48.34
N GLU A 406 -42.61 6.93 -47.21
CA GLU A 406 -43.09 7.76 -46.09
C GLU A 406 -42.69 9.23 -46.21
N ARG A 407 -41.84 9.61 -47.19
CA ARG A 407 -41.47 11.00 -47.44
C ARG A 407 -42.65 11.88 -47.85
N GLN A 408 -43.85 11.34 -48.11
CA GLN A 408 -45.12 12.08 -48.33
C GLN A 408 -44.98 13.30 -49.28
N GLY A 409 -44.13 13.21 -50.31
CA GLY A 409 -43.90 14.30 -51.26
C GLY A 409 -42.93 15.40 -50.81
N ARG A 410 -42.17 15.19 -49.72
CA ARG A 410 -41.14 16.12 -49.25
C ARG A 410 -39.88 16.08 -50.09
N ILE A 411 -39.25 17.23 -50.26
CA ILE A 411 -37.97 17.36 -50.98
C ILE A 411 -36.85 17.10 -49.98
N ALA A 412 -36.31 15.87 -49.96
CA ALA A 412 -35.26 15.47 -49.04
C ALA A 412 -34.10 14.74 -49.74
N SER A 413 -32.86 15.01 -49.32
CA SER A 413 -31.64 14.38 -49.86
C SER A 413 -30.72 13.88 -48.76
N LEU A 414 -30.04 12.77 -49.04
CA LEU A 414 -29.01 12.18 -48.18
C LEU A 414 -27.65 12.37 -48.84
N VAL A 415 -26.75 13.07 -48.16
CA VAL A 415 -25.41 13.40 -48.64
C VAL A 415 -24.37 12.72 -47.77
N PHE A 416 -23.52 11.89 -48.37
CA PHE A 416 -22.39 11.29 -47.66
C PHE A 416 -21.13 12.11 -47.88
N GLU A 417 -20.55 12.63 -46.80
CA GLU A 417 -19.34 13.47 -46.86
C GLU A 417 -18.04 12.67 -46.67
N SER A 418 -18.13 11.34 -46.56
CA SER A 418 -16.99 10.45 -46.23
C SER A 418 -16.51 9.64 -47.43
N SER A 419 -15.20 9.36 -47.49
CA SER A 419 -14.58 8.54 -48.54
C SER A 419 -15.04 7.07 -48.51
N PRO A 420 -15.12 6.38 -49.66
CA PRO A 420 -15.46 4.97 -49.74
C PRO A 420 -14.30 4.11 -49.19
N GLY A 421 -14.45 3.57 -47.98
CA GLY A 421 -13.42 2.72 -47.37
C GLY A 421 -13.64 2.29 -45.92
N ILE A 422 -14.78 2.61 -45.29
CA ILE A 422 -15.03 2.29 -43.88
C ILE A 422 -15.14 0.77 -43.68
N PRO A 423 -14.44 0.19 -42.69
CA PRO A 423 -14.50 -1.23 -42.41
C PRO A 423 -15.88 -1.67 -41.91
N LYS A 424 -16.16 -2.98 -42.01
CA LYS A 424 -17.37 -3.58 -41.42
C LYS A 424 -17.28 -3.57 -39.89
N ALA A 425 -18.44 -3.50 -39.23
CA ALA A 425 -18.57 -3.71 -37.80
C ALA A 425 -19.46 -4.93 -37.52
N ARG A 426 -19.19 -5.61 -36.41
CA ARG A 426 -19.98 -6.73 -35.92
C ARG A 426 -21.19 -6.20 -35.12
N VAL A 427 -22.31 -6.03 -35.81
CA VAL A 427 -23.54 -5.40 -35.29
C VAL A 427 -24.77 -6.19 -35.68
N ASP A 428 -25.90 -5.97 -35.02
CA ASP A 428 -27.21 -6.43 -35.48
C ASP A 428 -27.77 -5.44 -36.51
N ALA A 429 -27.90 -5.89 -37.76
CA ALA A 429 -28.32 -5.03 -38.86
C ALA A 429 -29.72 -4.44 -38.65
N ARG A 430 -30.67 -5.20 -38.09
CA ARG A 430 -32.06 -4.77 -37.91
C ARG A 430 -32.17 -3.76 -36.77
N ALA A 431 -31.40 -3.97 -35.70
CA ALA A 431 -31.32 -3.02 -34.59
C ALA A 431 -30.68 -1.70 -35.04
N ILE A 432 -29.60 -1.74 -35.83
CA ILE A 432 -28.96 -0.53 -36.36
C ILE A 432 -29.85 0.20 -37.38
N GLU A 433 -30.57 -0.54 -38.23
CA GLU A 433 -31.60 0.04 -39.11
C GLU A 433 -32.64 0.82 -38.31
N GLN A 434 -33.11 0.28 -37.18
CA GLN A 434 -34.03 0.97 -36.28
C GLN A 434 -33.42 2.22 -35.63
N VAL A 435 -32.14 2.19 -35.24
CA VAL A 435 -31.42 3.38 -34.76
C VAL A 435 -31.42 4.48 -35.82
N PHE A 436 -31.01 4.14 -37.05
CA PHE A 436 -30.94 5.11 -38.15
C PHE A 436 -32.31 5.62 -38.53
N ARG A 437 -33.32 4.76 -38.62
CA ARG A 437 -34.70 5.15 -38.92
C ARG A 437 -35.22 6.19 -37.93
N ASN A 438 -35.06 5.95 -36.61
CA ASN A 438 -35.51 6.88 -35.58
C ASN A 438 -34.81 8.25 -35.67
N ILE A 439 -33.53 8.27 -36.07
CA ILE A 439 -32.78 9.52 -36.27
C ILE A 439 -33.24 10.24 -37.54
N LEU A 440 -33.39 9.53 -38.65
CA LEU A 440 -33.80 10.07 -39.95
C LEU A 440 -35.24 10.61 -39.90
N GLU A 441 -36.18 9.89 -39.29
CA GLU A 441 -37.56 10.36 -39.09
C GLU A 441 -37.60 11.64 -38.25
N ASN A 442 -36.74 11.77 -37.24
CA ASN A 442 -36.60 12.99 -36.45
C ASN A 442 -36.06 14.15 -37.28
N ALA A 443 -35.00 13.93 -38.06
CA ALA A 443 -34.42 14.92 -38.95
C ALA A 443 -35.43 15.41 -40.02
N LEU A 444 -36.16 14.47 -40.62
CA LEU A 444 -37.25 14.79 -41.55
C LEU A 444 -38.30 15.64 -40.84
N THR A 445 -38.88 15.17 -39.72
CA THR A 445 -39.97 15.89 -39.03
C THR A 445 -39.58 17.31 -38.60
N ALA A 446 -38.35 17.51 -38.14
CA ALA A 446 -37.89 18.78 -37.58
C ALA A 446 -37.50 19.83 -38.64
N SER A 447 -37.09 19.39 -39.83
CA SER A 447 -36.56 20.27 -40.88
C SER A 447 -37.67 20.79 -41.79
N ALA A 448 -37.48 21.96 -42.41
CA ALA A 448 -38.33 22.46 -43.49
C ALA A 448 -37.74 22.07 -44.86
N ASP A 449 -38.57 21.97 -45.90
CA ASP A 449 -38.09 21.59 -47.23
C ASP A 449 -37.27 22.72 -47.90
N PRO A 450 -36.17 22.41 -48.62
CA PRO A 450 -35.61 21.07 -48.82
C PRO A 450 -34.79 20.59 -47.60
N VAL A 451 -35.01 19.33 -47.21
CA VAL A 451 -34.27 18.68 -46.12
C VAL A 451 -32.97 18.11 -46.67
N GLU A 452 -31.86 18.46 -46.02
CA GLU A 452 -30.54 17.90 -46.33
C GLU A 452 -30.02 17.19 -45.09
N ILE A 453 -29.81 15.88 -45.21
CA ILE A 453 -29.21 15.06 -44.16
C ILE A 453 -27.79 14.71 -44.59
N ARG A 454 -26.81 15.15 -43.81
CA ARG A 454 -25.39 14.85 -44.01
C ARG A 454 -24.98 13.70 -43.12
N VAL A 455 -24.37 12.67 -43.72
CA VAL A 455 -23.83 11.53 -42.99
C VAL A 455 -22.31 11.51 -43.12
N ARG A 456 -21.64 11.58 -41.97
CA ARG A 456 -20.19 11.39 -41.83
C ARG A 456 -19.91 10.08 -41.11
N THR A 457 -18.89 9.38 -41.58
CA THR A 457 -18.46 8.09 -41.05
C THR A 457 -16.95 8.11 -40.88
N SER A 458 -16.47 7.78 -39.69
CA SER A 458 -15.05 7.78 -39.36
C SER A 458 -14.69 6.65 -38.40
N GLU A 459 -13.44 6.21 -38.45
CA GLU A 459 -12.87 5.35 -37.41
C GLU A 459 -12.52 6.19 -36.19
N THR A 460 -12.83 5.68 -35.01
CA THR A 460 -12.51 6.32 -33.74
C THR A 460 -12.11 5.27 -32.71
N ALA A 461 -11.50 5.70 -31.61
CA ALA A 461 -11.31 4.86 -30.44
C ALA A 461 -12.37 5.23 -29.40
N PHE A 462 -13.13 4.24 -28.93
CA PHE A 462 -14.08 4.40 -27.84
C PHE A 462 -13.79 3.32 -26.80
N ASP A 463 -13.64 3.73 -25.54
CA ASP A 463 -13.28 2.82 -24.44
C ASP A 463 -12.02 1.98 -24.73
N SER A 464 -10.99 2.60 -25.32
CA SER A 464 -9.76 1.95 -25.79
C SER A 464 -9.95 0.85 -26.86
N ARG A 465 -11.10 0.83 -27.55
CA ARG A 465 -11.42 -0.12 -28.61
C ARG A 465 -11.60 0.56 -29.96
N ALA A 466 -11.16 -0.09 -31.03
CA ALA A 466 -11.44 0.33 -32.40
C ALA A 466 -12.95 0.35 -32.63
N SER A 467 -13.48 1.51 -33.02
CA SER A 467 -14.91 1.79 -33.13
C SER A 467 -15.21 2.60 -34.38
N LEU A 468 -16.46 2.57 -34.82
CA LEU A 468 -16.96 3.38 -35.93
C LEU A 468 -17.89 4.45 -35.40
N ALA A 469 -17.63 5.70 -35.79
CA ALA A 469 -18.53 6.82 -35.56
C ALA A 469 -19.34 7.11 -36.82
N VAL A 470 -20.64 7.30 -36.66
CA VAL A 470 -21.60 7.74 -37.68
C VAL A 470 -22.24 9.03 -37.17
N SER A 471 -21.86 10.16 -37.74
CA SER A 471 -22.49 11.45 -37.48
C SER A 471 -23.59 11.70 -38.50
N ILE A 472 -24.78 12.03 -38.03
CA ILE A 472 -25.97 12.29 -38.84
C ILE A 472 -26.44 13.69 -38.50
N GLY A 473 -26.23 14.63 -39.43
CA GLY A 473 -26.58 16.03 -39.26
C GLY A 473 -27.71 16.47 -40.18
N ASP A 474 -28.64 17.27 -39.69
CA ASP A 474 -29.71 17.88 -40.48
C ASP A 474 -29.50 19.40 -40.71
N ASN A 475 -30.35 19.99 -41.54
CA ASN A 475 -30.38 21.43 -41.82
C ASN A 475 -31.57 22.15 -41.14
N GLY A 476 -32.14 21.55 -40.09
CA GLY A 476 -33.29 22.05 -39.35
C GLY A 476 -32.97 23.19 -38.38
N PRO A 477 -33.92 23.55 -37.48
CA PRO A 477 -33.77 24.66 -36.55
C PRO A 477 -32.78 24.38 -35.41
N GLY A 478 -32.30 23.15 -35.28
CA GLY A 478 -31.48 22.70 -34.15
C GLY A 478 -32.30 22.40 -32.90
N LEU A 479 -31.60 22.24 -31.77
CA LEU A 479 -32.18 21.86 -30.48
C LEU A 479 -31.91 22.95 -29.43
N ASP A 480 -32.94 23.35 -28.69
CA ASP A 480 -32.81 24.24 -27.53
C ASP A 480 -32.12 23.55 -26.34
N ALA A 481 -31.73 24.32 -25.33
CA ALA A 481 -30.94 23.82 -24.19
C ALA A 481 -31.66 22.71 -23.39
N GLU A 482 -32.98 22.78 -23.27
CA GLU A 482 -33.77 21.76 -22.58
C GLU A 482 -33.85 20.46 -23.42
N THR A 483 -34.16 20.58 -24.70
CA THR A 483 -34.24 19.45 -25.63
C THR A 483 -32.90 18.75 -25.75
N ARG A 484 -31.78 19.48 -25.77
CA ARG A 484 -30.43 18.87 -25.83
C ARG A 484 -30.12 17.97 -24.64
N THR A 485 -30.60 18.31 -23.45
CA THR A 485 -30.34 17.51 -22.24
C THR A 485 -31.28 16.31 -22.13
N ARG A 486 -32.50 16.43 -22.68
CA ARG A 486 -33.59 15.46 -22.48
C ARG A 486 -33.94 14.62 -23.70
N ILE A 487 -33.33 14.86 -24.88
CA ILE A 487 -33.69 14.17 -26.14
C ILE A 487 -33.65 12.63 -26.06
N PHE A 488 -32.78 12.06 -25.21
CA PHE A 488 -32.67 10.62 -25.03
C PHE A 488 -33.48 10.08 -23.83
N GLU A 489 -34.22 10.94 -23.13
CA GLU A 489 -35.14 10.53 -22.06
C GLU A 489 -36.40 9.87 -22.68
N PRO A 490 -36.88 8.75 -22.11
CA PRO A 490 -38.12 8.12 -22.57
C PRO A 490 -39.31 9.07 -22.41
N PHE A 491 -40.24 9.04 -23.37
CA PHE A 491 -41.47 9.84 -23.41
C PHE A 491 -41.26 11.35 -23.57
N PHE A 492 -40.02 11.81 -23.75
CA PHE A 492 -39.75 13.22 -24.05
C PHE A 492 -39.96 13.49 -25.55
N THR A 493 -40.82 14.45 -25.87
CA THR A 493 -41.11 14.86 -27.24
C THR A 493 -41.55 16.31 -27.29
N THR A 494 -41.12 17.05 -28.31
CA THR A 494 -41.61 18.40 -28.64
C THR A 494 -42.63 18.37 -29.78
N LYS A 495 -42.92 17.18 -30.33
CA LYS A 495 -43.85 16.98 -31.45
C LYS A 495 -45.28 16.81 -30.96
N THR A 496 -46.24 17.37 -31.70
CA THR A 496 -47.70 17.16 -31.48
C THR A 496 -48.16 15.73 -31.80
N LYS A 497 -47.41 14.98 -32.60
CA LYS A 497 -47.65 13.57 -32.93
C LYS A 497 -46.35 12.76 -32.85
N GLY A 498 -45.97 12.35 -31.64
CA GLY A 498 -44.83 11.47 -31.41
C GLY A 498 -44.85 10.93 -29.99
N THR A 499 -44.42 9.67 -29.80
CA THR A 499 -44.44 8.99 -28.50
C THR A 499 -43.28 9.37 -27.58
N GLY A 500 -42.24 10.00 -28.14
CA GLY A 500 -41.01 10.33 -27.40
C GLY A 500 -40.13 9.12 -27.07
N LEU A 501 -40.41 7.94 -27.65
CA LEU A 501 -39.63 6.73 -27.39
C LEU A 501 -38.50 6.49 -28.40
N GLY A 502 -38.58 7.04 -29.61
CA GLY A 502 -37.64 6.73 -30.70
C GLY A 502 -36.16 6.96 -30.34
N MET A 503 -35.82 8.09 -29.71
CA MET A 503 -34.43 8.37 -29.31
C MET A 503 -33.98 7.58 -28.10
N ALA A 504 -34.89 7.28 -27.16
CA ALA A 504 -34.60 6.37 -26.05
C ALA A 504 -34.35 4.93 -26.55
N ILE A 505 -35.11 4.47 -27.55
CA ILE A 505 -34.89 3.18 -28.22
C ILE A 505 -33.54 3.17 -28.93
N ALA A 506 -33.24 4.21 -29.71
CA ALA A 506 -31.95 4.31 -30.42
C ALA A 506 -30.77 4.24 -29.44
N LYS A 507 -30.86 4.97 -28.31
CA LYS A 507 -29.86 4.91 -27.25
C LYS A 507 -29.68 3.51 -26.67
N ARG A 508 -30.78 2.84 -26.27
CA ARG A 508 -30.70 1.49 -25.72
C ARG A 508 -30.10 0.48 -26.70
N LEU A 509 -30.46 0.56 -27.98
CA LEU A 509 -29.90 -0.32 -29.01
C LEU A 509 -28.40 -0.08 -29.20
N VAL A 510 -27.96 1.19 -29.28
CA VAL A 510 -26.52 1.51 -29.41
C VAL A 510 -25.73 1.09 -28.16
N GLU A 511 -26.26 1.33 -26.96
CA GLU A 511 -25.64 0.90 -25.71
C GLU A 511 -25.57 -0.64 -25.61
N ALA A 512 -26.57 -1.37 -26.09
CA ALA A 512 -26.56 -2.84 -26.13
C ALA A 512 -25.45 -3.38 -27.06
N HIS A 513 -25.05 -2.62 -28.08
CA HIS A 513 -23.89 -2.93 -28.93
C HIS A 513 -22.54 -2.58 -28.27
N GLY A 514 -22.55 -2.06 -27.03
CA GLY A 514 -21.36 -1.54 -26.35
C GLY A 514 -20.91 -0.17 -26.88
N GLY A 515 -21.80 0.55 -27.56
CA GLY A 515 -21.56 1.85 -28.17
C GLY A 515 -22.03 3.03 -27.34
N SER A 516 -22.01 4.21 -27.94
CA SER A 516 -22.53 5.45 -27.36
C SER A 516 -23.29 6.27 -28.41
N ILE A 517 -24.36 6.94 -28.00
CA ILE A 517 -25.07 7.94 -28.80
C ILE A 517 -25.01 9.29 -28.09
N SER A 518 -24.69 10.36 -28.81
CA SER A 518 -24.57 11.71 -28.26
C SER A 518 -24.96 12.77 -29.27
N LEU A 519 -25.12 14.00 -28.79
CA LEU A 519 -25.28 15.19 -29.63
C LEU A 519 -23.92 15.88 -29.80
N ASP A 520 -23.61 16.34 -31.01
CA ASP A 520 -22.48 17.23 -31.22
C ASP A 520 -22.83 18.65 -30.72
N ALA A 521 -22.06 19.15 -29.76
CA ALA A 521 -22.23 20.48 -29.19
C ALA A 521 -21.78 21.60 -30.15
N SER A 522 -20.98 21.27 -31.16
CA SER A 522 -20.37 22.22 -32.10
C SER A 522 -21.17 22.42 -33.40
N ALA A 523 -22.33 21.77 -33.53
CA ALA A 523 -23.18 21.88 -34.71
C ALA A 523 -23.62 23.34 -34.95
N ALA A 524 -23.08 23.95 -36.00
CA ALA A 524 -23.34 25.36 -36.34
C ALA A 524 -24.74 25.59 -36.96
N ARG A 525 -25.39 24.53 -37.47
CA ARG A 525 -26.70 24.58 -38.14
C ARG A 525 -27.38 23.22 -37.99
N GLY A 526 -28.65 23.19 -37.57
CA GLY A 526 -29.41 21.95 -37.36
C GLY A 526 -29.02 21.18 -36.09
N ALA A 527 -29.42 19.91 -36.02
CA ALA A 527 -28.95 18.97 -35.01
C ALA A 527 -27.97 17.98 -35.65
N GLU A 528 -26.94 17.57 -34.90
CA GLU A 528 -26.01 16.51 -35.30
C GLU A 528 -25.94 15.45 -34.20
N ILE A 529 -26.36 14.23 -34.55
CA ILE A 529 -26.34 13.07 -33.66
C ILE A 529 -25.17 12.19 -34.06
N VAL A 530 -24.34 11.81 -33.09
CA VAL A 530 -23.17 10.96 -33.27
C VAL A 530 -23.45 9.59 -32.65
N VAL A 531 -23.41 8.55 -33.47
CA VAL A 531 -23.55 7.15 -33.06
C VAL A 531 -22.19 6.47 -33.16
N ILE A 532 -21.70 5.91 -32.05
CA ILE A 532 -20.43 5.19 -31.97
C ILE A 532 -20.71 3.73 -31.66
N VAL A 533 -20.17 2.80 -32.44
CA VAL A 533 -20.27 1.36 -32.19
C VAL A 533 -18.89 0.67 -32.26
N PRO A 534 -18.57 -0.27 -31.36
CA PRO A 534 -17.33 -1.03 -31.43
C PRO A 534 -17.27 -1.91 -32.67
N ARG A 535 -16.10 -1.98 -33.33
CA ARG A 535 -15.92 -2.74 -34.56
C ARG A 535 -16.11 -4.25 -34.35
N ASP A 536 -15.61 -4.78 -33.24
CA ASP A 536 -15.64 -6.22 -32.93
C ASP A 536 -16.92 -6.66 -32.20
N GLY A 537 -17.89 -5.75 -31.99
CA GLY A 537 -19.13 -5.98 -31.25
C GLY A 537 -19.00 -5.74 -29.74
N PRO A 538 -20.07 -5.96 -28.95
CA PRO A 538 -20.02 -5.82 -27.48
C PRO A 538 -19.03 -6.82 -26.86
N LEU A 539 -18.43 -6.46 -25.73
CA LEU A 539 -17.63 -7.41 -24.94
C LEU A 539 -18.57 -8.48 -24.40
N GLU A 540 -18.40 -9.74 -24.81
CA GLU A 540 -19.10 -10.86 -24.19
C GLU A 540 -18.74 -10.85 -22.70
N ALA A 541 -19.75 -10.74 -21.84
CA ALA A 541 -19.57 -11.00 -20.42
C ALA A 541 -19.08 -12.45 -20.32
N ARG A 542 -17.81 -12.64 -19.95
CA ARG A 542 -17.31 -13.96 -19.59
C ARG A 542 -18.19 -14.48 -18.46
N SER A 543 -19.06 -15.43 -18.82
CA SER A 543 -19.98 -16.15 -17.94
C SER A 543 -19.24 -16.93 -16.87
#